data_AF-A0A3S8W4J5-F1
#
_entry.id   AF-A0A3S8W4J5-F1
#
_cell.length_a   1.000
_cell.length_b   1.000
_cell.length_c   1.000
_cell.angle_alpha   90.00
_cell.angle_beta   90.00
_cell.angle_gamma   90.00
#
_symmetry.space_group_name_H-M   'P 1'
#
loop_
_entity.id
_entity.type
_entity.pdbx_description
1 polymer ?
#
loop_
_entity_poly.entity_id
_entity_poly.type
_entity_poly.pdbx_seq_one_letter_code
_entity_poly.pdbx_strand_id
1 'polypeptide(L)' 'MPETRLVCLDETHAAAVLGEATRPGDTVHTVRQEGAVIVIGYVDKRWPLDVADWAGEHGHASDHQAASVIARL' A
#
# COMPACT_ATOMS: atom_id res chain seq x y z
N MET A 1 8.05 -7.69 11.76
CA MET A 1 7.71 -6.34 11.26
C MET A 1 6.21 -6.16 11.34
N PRO A 2 5.71 -4.99 11.75
CA PRO A 2 4.29 -4.66 11.64
C PRO A 2 3.85 -4.65 10.16
N GLU A 3 2.57 -4.94 9.95
CA GLU A 3 1.93 -4.94 8.63
C GLU A 3 0.63 -4.15 8.68
N THR A 4 0.29 -3.50 7.58
CA THR A 4 -1.03 -2.90 7.35
C THR A 4 -1.58 -3.29 5.99
N ARG A 5 -2.88 -3.06 5.78
CA ARG A 5 -3.60 -3.45 4.57
C ARG A 5 -4.24 -2.25 3.93
N LEU A 6 -4.00 -2.10 2.63
CA LEU A 6 -4.67 -1.17 1.74
C LEU A 6 -5.58 -1.96 0.79
N VAL A 7 -6.86 -1.59 0.72
CA VAL A 7 -7.80 -2.19 -0.24
C VAL A 7 -7.84 -1.30 -1.48
N CYS A 8 -7.42 -1.84 -2.61
CA CYS A 8 -7.49 -1.21 -3.92
C CYS A 8 -8.88 -1.44 -4.55
N LEU A 9 -9.16 -0.72 -5.64
CA LEU A 9 -10.43 -0.83 -6.36
C LEU A 9 -10.67 -2.24 -6.92
N ASP A 10 -9.62 -2.85 -7.47
CA ASP A 10 -9.60 -4.21 -7.96
C ASP A 10 -8.16 -4.77 -7.98
N GLU A 11 -8.00 -5.99 -8.49
CA GLU A 11 -6.72 -6.67 -8.60
C GLU A 11 -5.73 -6.00 -9.56
N THR A 12 -6.21 -5.31 -10.60
CA THR A 12 -5.33 -4.59 -11.55
C THR A 12 -4.75 -3.35 -10.88
N HIS A 13 -5.56 -2.62 -10.11
CA HIS A 13 -5.09 -1.46 -9.36
C HIS A 13 -4.15 -1.87 -8.22
N ALA A 14 -4.40 -3.01 -7.57
CA ALA A 14 -3.45 -3.58 -6.61
C ALA A 14 -2.11 -3.92 -7.27
N ALA A 15 -2.11 -4.55 -8.45
CA ALA A 15 -0.88 -4.84 -9.18
C ALA A 15 -0.09 -3.57 -9.54
N ALA A 16 -0.78 -2.47 -9.89
CA ALA A 16 -0.13 -1.18 -10.14
C ALA A 16 0.54 -0.62 -8.88
N VAL A 17 -0.15 -0.65 -7.73
CA VAL A 17 0.41 -0.24 -6.43
C VAL A 17 1.60 -1.12 -6.03
N LEU A 18 1.50 -2.44 -6.23
CA LEU A 18 2.62 -3.36 -5.98
C LEU A 18 3.84 -3.00 -6.84
N GLY A 19 3.63 -2.71 -8.12
CA GLY A 19 4.70 -2.32 -9.04
C GLY A 19 5.42 -1.05 -8.61
N GLU A 20 4.67 0.00 -8.25
CA GLU A 20 5.25 1.27 -7.78
C GLU A 20 5.93 1.12 -6.42
N ALA A 21 5.29 0.43 -5.48
CA ALA A 21 5.80 0.31 -4.13
C ALA A 21 6.98 -0.68 -4.03
N THR A 22 7.21 -1.51 -5.04
CA THR A 22 8.37 -2.40 -5.11
C THR A 22 9.61 -1.60 -5.51
N ARG A 23 10.45 -1.25 -4.53
CA ARG A 23 11.71 -0.51 -4.75
C ARG A 23 12.92 -1.46 -4.75
N PRO A 24 13.65 -1.61 -5.87
CA PRO A 24 14.86 -2.42 -5.90
C PRO A 24 15.90 -1.94 -4.89
N GLY A 25 16.38 -2.84 -4.03
CA GLY A 25 17.36 -2.53 -2.98
C GLY A 25 16.75 -2.15 -1.63
N ASP A 26 15.42 -1.99 -1.54
CA ASP A 26 14.74 -1.92 -0.26
C ASP A 26 14.67 -3.32 0.38
N THR A 27 15.31 -3.47 1.53
CA THR A 27 15.35 -4.75 2.27
C THR A 27 14.56 -4.68 3.58
N VAL A 28 14.01 -3.51 3.89
CA VAL A 28 13.32 -3.23 5.17
C VAL A 28 11.82 -3.09 5.00
N HIS A 29 11.35 -2.76 3.81
CA HIS A 29 9.92 -2.71 3.50
C HIS A 29 9.52 -3.88 2.61
N THR A 30 8.32 -4.41 2.82
CA THR A 30 7.76 -5.46 1.98
C THR A 30 6.39 -5.04 1.47
N VAL A 31 6.09 -5.43 0.24
CA VAL A 31 4.78 -5.20 -0.38
C VAL A 31 4.40 -6.48 -1.09
N ARG A 32 3.19 -6.97 -0.82
CA ARG A 32 2.63 -8.14 -1.51
C ARG A 32 1.18 -7.91 -1.85
N GLN A 33 0.73 -8.59 -2.89
CA GLN A 33 -0.64 -8.56 -3.36
C GLN A 33 -1.41 -9.80 -2.91
N GLU A 34 -2.63 -9.57 -2.43
CA GLU A 34 -3.64 -10.58 -2.06
C GLU A 34 -4.96 -10.19 -2.74
N GLY A 35 -5.09 -10.51 -4.03
CA GLY A 35 -6.22 -10.06 -4.86
C GLY A 35 -6.23 -8.54 -5.03
N ALA A 36 -7.33 -7.88 -4.63
CA ALA A 36 -7.45 -6.42 -4.61
C ALA A 36 -6.83 -5.76 -3.37
N VAL A 37 -6.15 -6.52 -2.49
CA VAL A 37 -5.55 -6.00 -1.26
C VAL A 37 -4.04 -5.97 -1.39
N ILE A 38 -3.43 -4.86 -0.97
CA ILE A 38 -1.99 -4.75 -0.77
C ILE A 38 -1.66 -4.85 0.71
N VAL A 39 -0.77 -5.78 1.05
CA VAL A 39 -0.22 -5.90 2.39
C VAL A 39 1.16 -5.25 2.42
N ILE A 40 1.29 -4.26 3.28
CA ILE A 40 2.48 -3.40 3.40
C ILE A 40 3.15 -3.74 4.72
N GLY A 41 4.29 -4.40 4.66
CA GLY A 41 5.19 -4.61 5.79
C GLY A 41 6.16 -3.45 5.92
N TYR A 42 6.32 -2.92 7.13
CA TYR A 42 7.10 -1.70 7.32
C TYR A 42 7.96 -1.68 8.59
N VAL A 43 9.02 -0.88 8.55
CA VAL A 43 9.81 -0.48 9.73
C VAL A 43 9.52 0.99 10.05
N ASP A 44 9.50 1.87 9.04
CA ASP A 44 9.07 3.27 9.18
C ASP A 44 7.57 3.39 8.87
N LYS A 45 6.81 4.06 9.76
CA LYS A 45 5.38 4.34 9.57
C LYS A 45 5.10 5.28 8.40
N ARG A 46 6.10 6.02 7.92
CA ARG A 46 5.98 6.85 6.70
C ARG A 46 5.76 6.00 5.45
N TRP A 47 6.35 4.81 5.40
CA TRP A 47 6.23 3.94 4.24
C TRP A 47 4.78 3.58 3.88
N PRO A 48 3.97 3.00 4.78
CA PRO A 48 2.57 2.71 4.46
C PRO A 48 1.73 3.97 4.20
N LEU A 49 2.12 5.14 4.72
CA LEU A 49 1.46 6.41 4.41
C LEU A 49 1.75 6.81 2.96
N ASP A 50 3.01 6.79 2.54
CA ASP A 50 3.41 7.14 1.17
C ASP A 50 2.72 6.23 0.13
N VAL A 51 2.64 4.93 0.41
CA VAL A 51 1.96 3.96 -0.46
C VAL A 51 0.45 4.23 -0.54
N ALA A 52 -0.20 4.52 0.59
CA ALA A 52 -1.64 4.80 0.63
C ALA A 52 -1.99 6.12 -0.05
N ASP A 53 -1.16 7.15 0.15
CA ASP A 53 -1.32 8.47 -0.44
C ASP A 53 -1.20 8.40 -1.96
N TRP A 54 -0.12 7.78 -2.45
CA TRP A 54 0.08 7.56 -3.88
C TRP A 54 -1.08 6.78 -4.52
N ALA A 55 -1.54 5.71 -3.86
CA ALA A 55 -2.66 4.92 -4.37
C ALA A 55 -3.98 5.71 -4.43
N GLY A 56 -4.21 6.63 -3.49
CA GLY A 56 -5.35 7.54 -3.52
C GLY A 56 -5.24 8.55 -4.66
N GLU A 57 -4.11 9.26 -4.76
CA GLU A 57 -3.87 10.29 -5.78
C GLU A 57 -3.98 9.76 -7.22
N HIS A 58 -3.58 8.52 -7.44
CA HIS A 58 -3.58 7.90 -8.77
C HIS A 58 -4.85 7.08 -9.06
N GLY A 59 -5.83 7.10 -8.15
CA GLY A 59 -7.12 6.43 -8.34
C GLY A 59 -7.06 4.90 -8.22
N HIS A 60 -6.06 4.35 -7.55
CA HIS A 60 -5.93 2.92 -7.28
C HIS A 60 -6.64 2.46 -6.01
N ALA A 61 -6.90 3.38 -5.10
CA ALA A 61 -7.73 3.18 -3.91
C ALA A 61 -8.66 4.38 -3.74
N SER A 62 -9.86 4.15 -3.19
CA SER A 62 -10.72 5.26 -2.77
C SER A 62 -10.12 6.00 -1.57
N ASP A 63 -10.41 7.30 -1.42
CA ASP A 63 -9.97 8.13 -0.28
C ASP A 63 -10.24 7.47 1.08
N HIS A 64 -11.40 6.82 1.23
CA HIS A 64 -11.76 6.11 2.46
C HIS A 64 -10.79 4.94 2.75
N GLN A 65 -10.40 4.18 1.73
CA GLN A 65 -9.47 3.06 1.88
C GLN A 65 -8.04 3.56 2.15
N ALA A 66 -7.60 4.62 1.48
CA ALA A 66 -6.32 5.26 1.76
C ALA A 66 -6.27 5.81 3.21
N ALA A 67 -7.30 6.55 3.64
CA ALA A 67 -7.40 7.07 5.01
C ALA A 67 -7.46 5.96 6.07
N SER A 68 -8.02 4.79 5.74
CA SER A 68 -8.07 3.66 6.66
C SER A 68 -6.68 3.12 7.03
N VAL A 69 -5.68 3.31 6.16
CA VAL A 69 -4.29 2.97 6.47
C VAL A 69 -3.77 3.87 7.58
N ILE A 70 -4.01 5.19 7.48
CA ILE A 70 -3.62 6.19 8.49
C ILE A 70 -4.23 5.85 9.86
N ALA A 71 -5.51 5.49 9.89
CA ALA A 71 -6.23 5.18 11.12
C ALA A 71 -5.74 3.90 11.83
N ARG A 72 -4.92 3.07 11.17
CA ARG A 72 -4.44 1.76 11.67
C ARG A 72 -2.97 1.78 12.11
N LEU A 73 -2.25 2.89 11.92
CA LEU A 73 -0.82 3.04 12.25
C LEU A 73 -0.58 3.56 13.67
#